data_AF-A0A356FYY6-F1
#
_entry.id   AF-A0A356FYY6-F1
#
_cell.length_a   1.000
_cell.length_b   1.000
_cell.length_c   1.000
_cell.angle_alpha   90.00
_cell.angle_beta   90.00
_cell.angle_gamma   90.00
#
_symmetry.space_group_name_H-M   'P 1'
#
loop_
_entity.id
_entity.type
_entity.pdbx_description
1 polymer ?
#
loop_
_entity_poly.entity_id
_entity_poly.type
_entity_poly.pdbx_seq_one_letter_code
_entity_poly.pdbx_strand_id
1 'polypeptide(L)'
;MSVLAEAFNPKNAEHSFLSRVFSSPIMRGSYKDELPEIDLVLTGSKSEKKRLTHLINVIAKNSPTGKKVLEDAAKAGYSVGFELLANSCGTCSKEDKTILLNPCMNDAKLTTTFAHEARHAQQDMRGIDSHFCTYDIATELRLRRAKEADAQAVALQTALEIRAATHNGSAFKAFKEAYPPIVADVPLYSADKPLEKVLADRNMNMSIAFRGWFDQQDLVSAYEHGYLKAHLESVDGKDETEQLHIFAQRPFRGHMTSEQIVKQVCETENGDCYLKTDLHVLDNPKMCGIAYETKDAADRFFQRRLKLTEQTKDYSYQQLPSRGSLSDCSRSSDCGRSFDLKKTALLNKIYQNKAR
;
A
#
# COMPACT_ATOMS: atom_id res chain seq x y z
N MET A 1 -4.40 7.82 4.35
CA MET A 1 -4.11 6.78 5.36
C MET A 1 -4.41 5.42 4.75
N SER A 2 -3.59 4.39 4.98
CA SER A 2 -3.96 3.00 4.64
C SER A 2 -5.17 2.62 5.49
N VAL A 3 -6.21 2.02 4.91
CA VAL A 3 -7.46 1.73 5.65
C VAL A 3 -7.23 0.75 6.81
N LEU A 4 -6.14 -0.03 6.78
CA LEU A 4 -5.76 -0.89 7.89
C LEU A 4 -5.20 -0.13 9.10
N ALA A 5 -4.75 1.12 8.92
CA ALA A 5 -4.17 1.96 9.98
C ALA A 5 -5.23 2.77 10.76
N GLU A 6 -6.31 3.21 10.11
CA GLU A 6 -7.38 3.99 10.77
C GLU A 6 -8.23 3.16 11.75
N ALA A 7 -8.30 1.84 11.57
CA ALA A 7 -9.20 0.99 12.35
C ALA A 7 -8.74 0.70 13.80
N PHE A 8 -7.49 1.00 14.19
CA PHE A 8 -6.93 0.52 15.46
C PHE A 8 -5.89 1.46 16.12
N ASN A 9 -6.28 2.70 16.44
CA ASN A 9 -5.38 3.65 17.12
C ASN A 9 -5.67 3.82 18.63
N PRO A 10 -4.85 3.25 19.54
CA PRO A 10 -4.76 3.71 20.92
C PRO A 10 -3.35 4.25 21.30
N LYS A 11 -3.30 5.54 21.65
CA LYS A 11 -2.36 6.35 22.46
C LYS A 11 -0.85 5.98 22.62
N ASN A 12 -0.04 7.05 22.56
CA ASN A 12 1.34 7.17 22.04
C ASN A 12 2.57 6.94 22.97
N ALA A 13 2.47 6.29 24.13
CA ALA A 13 3.65 6.15 25.03
C ALA A 13 4.36 4.79 24.95
N GLU A 14 3.62 3.68 24.98
CA GLU A 14 4.19 2.32 25.01
C GLU A 14 4.76 1.88 23.65
N HIS A 15 4.16 2.37 22.56
CA HIS A 15 4.57 2.06 21.19
C HIS A 15 5.99 2.56 20.85
N SER A 16 6.40 3.72 21.39
CA SER A 16 7.76 4.27 21.19
C SER A 16 8.85 3.47 21.91
N PHE A 17 8.54 2.82 23.03
CA PHE A 17 9.52 1.97 23.72
C PHE A 17 9.79 0.69 22.94
N LEU A 18 8.73 0.03 22.46
CA LEU A 18 8.87 -1.22 21.72
C LEU A 18 9.53 -1.00 20.35
N SER A 19 9.23 0.08 19.64
CA SER A 19 9.90 0.41 18.37
C SER A 19 11.41 0.52 18.53
N ARG A 20 11.87 1.15 19.63
CA ARG A 20 13.29 1.26 20.00
C ARG A 20 13.92 -0.11 20.26
N VAL A 21 13.22 -1.00 20.98
CA VAL A 21 13.70 -2.36 21.24
C VAL A 21 13.89 -3.13 19.93
N PHE A 22 12.93 -3.05 19.00
CA PHE A 22 13.00 -3.75 17.71
C PHE A 22 14.05 -3.20 16.75
N SER A 23 14.50 -1.97 16.95
CA SER A 23 15.59 -1.35 16.19
C SER A 23 16.92 -1.34 16.96
N SER A 24 16.98 -1.97 18.13
CA SER A 24 18.18 -1.98 18.98
C SER A 24 19.27 -2.91 18.44
N PRO A 25 20.55 -2.67 18.78
CA PRO A 25 21.65 -3.55 18.44
C PRO A 25 21.46 -5.00 18.90
N ILE A 26 20.75 -5.21 20.00
CA ILE A 26 20.47 -6.53 20.56
C ILE A 26 19.55 -7.33 19.61
N MET A 27 18.58 -6.69 18.98
CA MET A 27 17.57 -7.36 18.14
C MET A 27 17.91 -7.38 16.66
N ARG A 28 18.73 -6.44 16.17
CA ARG A 28 19.02 -6.24 14.74
C ARG A 28 20.50 -6.16 14.39
N GLY A 29 21.39 -6.17 15.37
CA GLY A 29 22.79 -5.79 15.17
C GLY A 29 22.98 -4.28 15.04
N SER A 30 24.23 -3.85 14.91
CA SER A 30 24.57 -2.43 14.81
C SER A 30 24.54 -1.95 13.34
N TYR A 31 23.81 -0.88 13.09
CA TYR A 31 23.88 -0.12 11.84
C TYR A 31 25.03 0.89 11.88
N LYS A 32 25.66 1.12 10.72
CA LYS A 32 26.73 2.13 10.58
C LYS A 32 26.18 3.53 10.86
N ASP A 33 27.05 4.40 11.39
CA ASP A 33 26.76 5.83 11.49
C ASP A 33 27.18 6.46 10.15
N GLU A 34 26.25 6.49 9.20
CA GLU A 34 26.45 7.05 7.87
C GLU A 34 25.42 8.15 7.61
N LEU A 35 25.69 9.03 6.66
CA LEU A 35 24.72 10.02 6.21
C LEU A 35 23.75 9.35 5.22
N PRO A 36 22.47 9.77 5.19
CA PRO A 36 21.54 9.27 4.19
C PRO A 36 21.88 9.86 2.81
N GLU A 37 21.85 9.00 1.79
CA GLU A 37 22.04 9.41 0.38
C GLU A 37 20.92 10.32 -0.13
N ILE A 38 19.77 10.32 0.55
CA ILE A 38 18.59 11.14 0.25
C ILE A 38 18.18 11.85 1.54
N ASP A 39 18.03 13.18 1.48
CA ASP A 39 17.72 14.03 2.63
C ASP A 39 16.23 13.93 3.03
N LEU A 40 15.84 12.78 3.55
CA LEU A 40 14.55 12.55 4.18
C LEU A 40 14.62 12.92 5.67
N VAL A 41 13.58 13.59 6.17
CA VAL A 41 13.49 13.92 7.59
C VAL A 41 13.26 12.65 8.41
N LEU A 42 14.26 12.20 9.16
CA LEU A 42 14.17 10.98 9.98
C LEU A 42 13.70 11.26 11.41
N THR A 43 12.64 10.57 11.82
CA THR A 43 12.09 10.62 13.18
C THR A 43 12.49 9.38 14.00
N GLY A 44 12.41 9.47 15.33
CA GLY A 44 12.79 8.39 16.25
C GLY A 44 14.18 8.52 16.88
N SER A 45 14.59 7.46 17.58
CA SER A 45 15.86 7.35 18.31
C SER A 45 17.09 7.27 17.39
N LYS A 46 18.29 7.46 17.95
CA LYS A 46 19.54 7.34 17.18
C LYS A 46 19.68 5.98 16.46
N SER A 47 19.30 4.87 17.10
CA SER A 47 19.34 3.55 16.48
C SER A 47 18.32 3.39 15.35
N GLU A 48 17.11 3.91 15.53
CA GLU A 48 16.07 3.92 14.49
C GLU A 48 16.52 4.74 13.29
N LYS A 49 17.06 5.95 13.49
CA LYS A 49 17.58 6.78 12.41
C LYS A 49 18.71 6.11 11.63
N LYS A 50 19.63 5.40 12.30
CA LYS A 50 20.68 4.62 11.61
C LYS A 50 20.11 3.49 10.75
N ARG A 51 19.08 2.79 11.25
CA ARG A 51 18.40 1.75 10.49
C ARG A 51 17.65 2.31 9.28
N LEU A 52 16.92 3.41 9.46
CA LEU A 52 16.26 4.12 8.35
C LEU A 52 17.28 4.59 7.32
N THR A 53 18.41 5.15 7.77
CA THR A 53 19.51 5.56 6.90
C THR A 53 20.05 4.38 6.09
N HIS A 54 20.25 3.22 6.73
CA HIS A 54 20.67 2.01 6.02
C HIS A 54 19.67 1.62 4.91
N LEU A 55 18.36 1.65 5.20
CA LEU A 55 17.32 1.36 4.19
C LEU A 55 17.34 2.36 3.04
N ILE A 56 17.45 3.67 3.33
CA ILE A 56 17.60 4.73 2.31
C ILE A 56 18.81 4.43 1.42
N ASN A 57 19.96 4.12 2.02
CA ASN A 57 21.20 3.93 1.29
C ASN A 57 21.20 2.66 0.45
N VAL A 58 20.58 1.58 0.94
CA VAL A 58 20.38 0.35 0.15
C VAL A 58 19.54 0.63 -1.09
N ILE A 59 18.44 1.36 -0.95
CA ILE A 59 17.55 1.68 -2.09
C ILE A 59 18.24 2.67 -3.04
N ALA A 60 18.72 3.80 -2.53
CA ALA A 60 19.25 4.90 -3.32
C ALA A 60 20.48 4.50 -4.16
N LYS A 61 21.34 3.62 -3.63
CA LYS A 61 22.57 3.20 -4.34
C LYS A 61 22.31 2.16 -5.42
N ASN A 62 21.23 1.38 -5.30
CA ASN A 62 21.09 0.13 -6.05
C ASN A 62 19.79 0.04 -6.87
N SER A 63 18.90 1.02 -6.78
CA SER A 63 17.64 1.04 -7.54
C SER A 63 17.30 2.46 -8.00
N PRO A 64 17.44 2.76 -9.31
CA PRO A 64 16.94 4.01 -9.89
C PRO A 64 15.44 4.24 -9.62
N THR A 65 14.61 3.19 -9.73
CA THR A 65 13.16 3.27 -9.47
C THR A 65 12.88 3.64 -8.00
N GLY A 66 13.48 2.92 -7.06
CA GLY A 66 13.33 3.15 -5.63
C GLY A 66 13.93 4.48 -5.18
N LYS A 67 15.08 4.87 -5.73
CA LYS A 67 15.71 6.17 -5.48
C LYS A 67 14.75 7.31 -5.81
N LYS A 68 14.13 7.26 -7.00
CA LYS A 68 13.24 8.34 -7.45
C LYS A 68 12.05 8.55 -6.53
N VAL A 69 11.38 7.48 -6.07
CA VAL A 69 10.23 7.64 -5.17
C VAL A 69 10.63 8.18 -3.81
N LEU A 70 11.83 7.86 -3.31
CA LEU A 70 12.37 8.44 -2.08
C LEU A 70 12.74 9.92 -2.24
N GLU A 71 13.37 10.29 -3.36
CA GLU A 71 13.68 11.70 -3.67
C GLU A 71 12.42 12.55 -3.80
N ASP A 72 11.38 12.03 -4.45
CA ASP A 72 10.11 12.73 -4.60
C ASP A 72 9.40 12.89 -3.25
N ALA A 73 9.40 11.85 -2.40
CA ALA A 73 8.89 11.94 -1.04
C ALA A 73 9.64 13.00 -0.22
N ALA A 74 10.98 13.05 -0.32
CA ALA A 74 11.80 14.07 0.34
C ALA A 74 11.45 15.48 -0.14
N LYS A 75 11.37 15.67 -1.46
CA LYS A 75 10.99 16.94 -2.08
C LYS A 75 9.60 17.41 -1.67
N ALA A 76 8.67 16.48 -1.46
CA ALA A 76 7.32 16.79 -0.98
C ALA A 76 7.21 16.98 0.54
N GLY A 77 8.34 16.95 1.25
CA GLY A 77 8.42 17.23 2.68
C GLY A 77 7.98 16.06 3.57
N TYR A 78 7.98 14.82 3.06
CA TYR A 78 7.64 13.67 3.90
C TYR A 78 8.77 13.36 4.88
N SER A 79 8.38 13.05 6.12
CA SER A 79 9.25 12.46 7.13
C SER A 79 9.11 10.94 7.18
N VAL A 80 10.12 10.25 7.72
CA VAL A 80 10.13 8.78 7.82
C VAL A 80 10.42 8.35 9.24
N GLY A 81 9.64 7.39 9.76
CA GLY A 81 9.76 6.87 11.11
C GLY A 81 9.43 5.39 11.21
N PHE A 82 9.60 4.85 12.43
CA PHE A 82 9.11 3.52 12.79
C PHE A 82 7.93 3.61 13.74
N GLU A 83 6.91 2.80 13.50
CA GLU A 83 5.75 2.64 14.38
C GLU A 83 5.29 1.17 14.40
N LEU A 84 4.80 0.70 15.54
CA LEU A 84 4.23 -0.64 15.62
C LEU A 84 2.85 -0.66 14.97
N LEU A 85 2.77 -1.29 13.79
CA LEU A 85 1.54 -1.43 13.02
C LEU A 85 1.00 -2.85 13.17
N ALA A 86 -0.22 -3.01 13.69
CA ALA A 86 -0.79 -4.32 14.02
C ALA A 86 -0.98 -5.24 12.80
N ASN A 87 -1.36 -4.66 11.65
CA ASN A 87 -1.70 -5.40 10.43
C ASN A 87 -1.04 -4.81 9.16
N SER A 88 0.03 -4.04 9.31
CA SER A 88 0.76 -3.48 8.17
C SER A 88 2.28 -3.55 8.35
N CYS A 89 3.00 -3.60 7.23
CA CYS A 89 4.44 -3.43 7.18
C CYS A 89 4.85 -1.95 7.10
N GLY A 90 3.95 -1.08 6.62
CA GLY A 90 4.16 0.36 6.50
C GLY A 90 2.86 1.14 6.27
N THR A 91 2.94 2.46 6.31
CA THR A 91 1.85 3.33 5.87
C THR A 91 2.36 4.71 5.45
N CYS A 92 1.68 5.33 4.50
CA CYS A 92 1.87 6.71 4.09
C CYS A 92 0.65 7.57 4.49
N SER A 93 0.91 8.70 5.15
CA SER A 93 -0.07 9.75 5.47
C SER A 93 0.23 11.01 4.67
N LYS A 94 -0.68 11.40 3.78
CA LYS A 94 -0.61 12.67 3.03
C LYS A 94 -0.80 13.88 3.94
N GLU A 95 -1.69 13.75 4.92
CA GLU A 95 -2.07 14.82 5.85
C GLU A 95 -0.91 15.17 6.78
N ASP A 96 -0.32 14.16 7.41
CA ASP A 96 0.81 14.36 8.33
C ASP A 96 2.15 14.47 7.60
N LYS A 97 2.19 14.15 6.31
CA LYS A 97 3.42 14.01 5.51
C LYS A 97 4.40 13.04 6.19
N THR A 98 3.93 11.85 6.52
CA THR A 98 4.73 10.81 7.19
C THR A 98 4.67 9.49 6.46
N ILE A 99 5.82 8.83 6.35
CA ILE A 99 5.95 7.41 6.02
C ILE A 99 6.38 6.67 7.28
N LEU A 100 5.59 5.70 7.71
CA LEU A 100 5.87 4.90 8.89
C LEU A 100 6.12 3.46 8.48
N LEU A 101 7.19 2.87 8.99
CA LEU A 101 7.56 1.48 8.76
C LEU A 101 7.36 0.67 10.04
N ASN A 102 7.07 -0.62 9.91
CA ASN A 102 6.93 -1.50 11.07
C ASN A 102 8.29 -2.06 11.50
N PRO A 103 8.82 -1.69 12.68
CA PRO A 103 10.16 -2.08 13.10
C PRO A 103 10.30 -3.59 13.37
N CYS A 104 9.17 -4.32 13.52
CA CYS A 104 9.14 -5.77 13.64
C CYS A 104 9.57 -6.50 12.37
N MET A 105 9.43 -5.87 11.20
CA MET A 105 9.80 -6.47 9.91
C MET A 105 11.31 -6.45 9.69
N ASN A 106 11.85 -7.43 8.96
CA ASN A 106 13.27 -7.46 8.61
C ASN A 106 13.58 -6.44 7.48
N ASP A 107 14.87 -6.10 7.32
CA ASP A 107 15.28 -5.06 6.39
C ASP A 107 15.00 -5.43 4.93
N ALA A 108 15.05 -6.71 4.57
CA ALA A 108 14.69 -7.18 3.22
C ALA A 108 13.21 -6.89 2.89
N LYS A 109 12.29 -7.14 3.84
CA LYS A 109 10.87 -6.80 3.69
C LYS A 109 10.64 -5.29 3.74
N LEU A 110 11.33 -4.58 4.63
CA LEU A 110 11.18 -3.13 4.76
C LEU A 110 11.74 -2.36 3.56
N THR A 111 12.74 -2.89 2.85
CA THR A 111 13.29 -2.28 1.64
C THR A 111 12.19 -2.08 0.58
N THR A 112 11.42 -3.13 0.29
CA THR A 112 10.32 -3.05 -0.70
C THR A 112 9.10 -2.33 -0.15
N THR A 113 8.82 -2.50 1.14
CA THR A 113 7.74 -1.74 1.82
C THR A 113 8.00 -0.25 1.77
N PHE A 114 9.23 0.20 1.97
CA PHE A 114 9.54 1.62 1.95
C PHE A 114 9.38 2.23 0.55
N ALA A 115 9.81 1.53 -0.50
CA ALA A 115 9.55 1.94 -1.87
C ALA A 115 8.03 1.99 -2.19
N HIS A 116 7.26 1.04 -1.66
CA HIS A 116 5.79 1.03 -1.78
C HIS A 116 5.15 2.26 -1.14
N GLU A 117 5.46 2.54 0.13
CA GLU A 117 4.87 3.71 0.83
C GLU A 117 5.35 5.04 0.24
N ALA A 118 6.60 5.12 -0.20
CA ALA A 118 7.13 6.29 -0.89
C ALA A 118 6.44 6.51 -2.25
N ARG A 119 6.01 5.45 -2.93
CA ARG A 119 5.20 5.58 -4.14
C ARG A 119 3.85 6.22 -3.86
N HIS A 120 3.22 5.96 -2.72
CA HIS A 120 2.01 6.69 -2.33
C HIS A 120 2.26 8.18 -2.13
N ALA A 121 3.39 8.58 -1.55
CA ALA A 121 3.77 9.99 -1.47
C ALA A 121 3.91 10.63 -2.87
N GLN A 122 4.54 9.93 -3.82
CA GLN A 122 4.64 10.40 -5.21
C GLN A 122 3.26 10.48 -5.90
N GLN A 123 2.38 9.51 -5.69
CA GLN A 123 1.00 9.52 -6.19
C GLN A 123 0.21 10.73 -5.64
N ASP A 124 0.42 11.09 -4.37
CA ASP A 124 -0.21 12.28 -3.77
C ASP A 124 0.27 13.59 -4.42
N MET A 125 1.56 13.68 -4.77
CA MET A 125 2.13 14.82 -5.50
C MET A 125 1.53 14.99 -6.89
N ARG A 126 1.11 13.89 -7.53
CA ARG A 126 0.42 13.88 -8.83
C ARG A 126 -1.06 14.26 -8.73
N GLY A 127 -1.52 14.70 -7.56
CA GLY A 127 -2.89 15.15 -7.35
C GLY A 127 -3.91 14.01 -7.28
N ILE A 128 -3.48 12.77 -7.06
CA ILE A 128 -4.42 11.68 -6.80
C ILE A 128 -5.03 11.93 -5.43
N ASP A 129 -6.37 12.00 -5.37
CA ASP A 129 -7.08 12.31 -4.13
C ASP A 129 -6.78 11.25 -3.05
N SER A 130 -6.57 11.71 -1.83
CA SER A 130 -6.40 10.87 -0.65
C SER A 130 -7.72 10.57 0.04
N HIS A 131 -8.74 11.41 -0.17
CA HIS A 131 -10.07 11.21 0.39
C HIS A 131 -10.81 10.16 -0.42
N PHE A 132 -11.48 9.25 0.26
CA PHE A 132 -12.35 8.26 -0.36
C PHE A 132 -13.72 8.86 -0.69
N CYS A 133 -14.43 8.24 -1.62
CA CYS A 133 -15.81 8.58 -1.97
C CYS A 133 -15.98 9.99 -2.57
N THR A 134 -14.96 10.51 -3.22
CA THR A 134 -15.02 11.79 -3.97
C THR A 134 -15.43 11.56 -5.42
N TYR A 135 -15.05 10.42 -5.99
CA TYR A 135 -15.46 9.96 -7.32
C TYR A 135 -16.66 9.01 -7.26
N ASP A 136 -17.31 8.77 -8.39
CA ASP A 136 -18.29 7.69 -8.55
C ASP A 136 -17.68 6.31 -8.18
N ILE A 137 -18.53 5.36 -7.82
CA ILE A 137 -18.12 4.05 -7.30
C ILE A 137 -17.19 3.32 -8.28
N ALA A 138 -17.49 3.37 -9.58
CA ALA A 138 -16.68 2.68 -10.58
C ALA A 138 -15.28 3.30 -10.72
N THR A 139 -15.17 4.62 -10.59
CA THR A 139 -13.92 5.35 -10.56
C THR A 139 -13.16 5.07 -9.27
N GLU A 140 -13.81 5.16 -8.10
CA GLU A 140 -13.18 4.84 -6.80
C GLU A 140 -12.59 3.43 -6.82
N LEU A 141 -13.37 2.44 -7.25
CA LEU A 141 -12.91 1.06 -7.30
C LEU A 141 -11.66 0.91 -8.16
N ARG A 142 -11.67 1.45 -9.38
CA ARG A 142 -10.54 1.36 -10.31
C ARG A 142 -9.33 2.14 -9.83
N LEU A 143 -9.54 3.38 -9.37
CA LEU A 143 -8.47 4.28 -8.94
C LEU A 143 -7.73 3.72 -7.73
N ARG A 144 -8.45 3.31 -6.68
CA ARG A 144 -7.82 2.80 -5.44
C ARG A 144 -7.04 1.52 -5.70
N ARG A 145 -7.60 0.60 -6.48
CA ARG A 145 -6.90 -0.62 -6.89
C ARG A 145 -5.66 -0.32 -7.72
N ALA A 146 -5.77 0.60 -8.69
CA ALA A 146 -4.63 1.01 -9.50
C ALA A 146 -3.52 1.63 -8.65
N LYS A 147 -3.85 2.46 -7.65
CA LYS A 147 -2.85 3.05 -6.73
C LYS A 147 -2.04 1.96 -6.00
N GLU A 148 -2.72 0.96 -5.44
CA GLU A 148 -2.06 -0.15 -4.72
C GLU A 148 -1.25 -1.06 -5.65
N ALA A 149 -1.82 -1.41 -6.81
CA ALA A 149 -1.15 -2.23 -7.81
C ALA A 149 0.13 -1.56 -8.35
N ASP A 150 0.10 -0.25 -8.59
CA ASP A 150 1.25 0.55 -9.00
C ASP A 150 2.31 0.66 -7.90
N ALA A 151 1.91 0.87 -6.65
CA ALA A 151 2.84 0.88 -5.52
C ALA A 151 3.55 -0.48 -5.35
N GLN A 152 2.84 -1.60 -5.58
CA GLN A 152 3.46 -2.92 -5.59
C GLN A 152 4.36 -3.16 -6.81
N ALA A 153 4.01 -2.62 -7.99
CA ALA A 153 4.85 -2.68 -9.18
C ALA A 153 6.20 -1.97 -8.97
N VAL A 154 6.19 -0.79 -8.33
CA VAL A 154 7.40 -0.06 -7.93
C VAL A 154 8.23 -0.85 -6.92
N ALA A 155 7.58 -1.45 -5.93
CA ALA A 155 8.25 -2.27 -4.92
C ALA A 155 8.94 -3.51 -5.52
N LEU A 156 8.28 -4.20 -6.46
CA LEU A 156 8.90 -5.30 -7.21
C LEU A 156 10.11 -4.81 -8.01
N GLN A 157 9.92 -3.77 -8.83
CA GLN A 157 10.98 -3.26 -9.71
C GLN A 157 12.20 -2.82 -8.89
N THR A 158 11.97 -2.18 -7.74
CA THR A 158 13.03 -1.85 -6.77
C THR A 158 13.78 -3.09 -6.31
N ALA A 159 13.08 -4.16 -5.96
CA ALA A 159 13.71 -5.42 -5.54
C ALA A 159 14.53 -6.09 -6.65
N LEU A 160 14.06 -6.04 -7.90
CA LEU A 160 14.76 -6.59 -9.06
C LEU A 160 16.05 -5.81 -9.36
N GLU A 161 15.99 -4.48 -9.29
CA GLU A 161 17.16 -3.62 -9.49
C GLU A 161 18.21 -3.83 -8.41
N ILE A 162 17.81 -3.87 -7.13
CA ILE A 162 18.73 -4.15 -6.02
C ILE A 162 19.39 -5.52 -6.20
N ARG A 163 18.61 -6.53 -6.58
CA ARG A 163 19.13 -7.88 -6.83
C ARG A 163 20.16 -7.88 -7.96
N ALA A 164 19.92 -7.15 -9.05
CA ALA A 164 20.85 -7.05 -10.18
C ALA A 164 22.13 -6.27 -9.83
N ALA A 165 22.01 -5.17 -9.07
CA ALA A 165 23.14 -4.31 -8.72
C ALA A 165 24.06 -4.93 -7.66
N THR A 166 23.52 -5.75 -6.76
CA THR A 166 24.25 -6.25 -5.58
C THR A 166 24.48 -7.76 -5.58
N HIS A 167 23.84 -8.48 -6.51
CA HIS A 167 23.69 -9.94 -6.47
C HIS A 167 23.01 -10.49 -5.19
N ASN A 168 22.43 -9.61 -4.36
CA ASN A 168 21.68 -9.99 -3.17
C ASN A 168 20.17 -10.01 -3.45
N GLY A 169 19.61 -11.21 -3.54
CA GLY A 169 18.18 -11.40 -3.81
C GLY A 169 17.25 -11.36 -2.60
N SER A 170 17.71 -10.95 -1.41
CA SER A 170 16.92 -11.04 -0.16
C SER A 170 15.62 -10.24 -0.21
N ALA A 171 15.65 -8.98 -0.67
CA ALA A 171 14.46 -8.14 -0.82
C ALA A 171 13.46 -8.75 -1.80
N PHE A 172 13.93 -9.25 -2.94
CA PHE A 172 13.10 -9.95 -3.93
C PHE A 172 12.50 -11.24 -3.37
N LYS A 173 13.28 -12.05 -2.64
CA LYS A 173 12.79 -13.27 -1.99
C LYS A 173 11.68 -12.95 -0.98
N ALA A 174 11.91 -11.97 -0.10
CA ALA A 174 10.91 -11.55 0.88
C ALA A 174 9.64 -10.99 0.21
N PHE A 175 9.77 -10.28 -0.92
CA PHE A 175 8.64 -9.81 -1.71
C PHE A 175 7.85 -10.97 -2.32
N LYS A 176 8.55 -11.91 -2.99
CA LYS A 176 7.94 -13.11 -3.60
C LYS A 176 7.21 -13.98 -2.58
N GLU A 177 7.76 -14.15 -1.39
CA GLU A 177 7.12 -14.90 -0.30
C GLU A 177 5.83 -14.22 0.17
N ALA A 178 5.80 -12.88 0.21
CA ALA A 178 4.63 -12.13 0.64
C ALA A 178 3.55 -12.02 -0.45
N TYR A 179 3.93 -11.92 -1.73
CA TYR A 179 3.02 -11.68 -2.85
C TYR A 179 3.31 -12.61 -4.05
N PRO A 180 3.13 -13.94 -3.92
CA PRO A 180 3.45 -14.88 -4.99
C PRO A 180 2.77 -14.58 -6.34
N PRO A 181 1.47 -14.18 -6.40
CA PRO A 181 0.81 -13.91 -7.68
C PRO A 181 1.38 -12.71 -8.44
N ILE A 182 1.91 -11.71 -7.74
CA ILE A 182 2.52 -10.52 -8.37
C ILE A 182 3.76 -10.89 -9.19
N VAL A 183 4.48 -11.95 -8.79
CA VAL A 183 5.74 -12.34 -9.41
C VAL A 183 5.63 -13.56 -10.32
N ALA A 184 4.43 -14.14 -10.47
CA ALA A 184 4.23 -15.43 -11.12
C ALA A 184 4.72 -15.43 -12.58
N ASP A 185 4.40 -14.37 -13.32
CA ASP A 185 4.72 -14.25 -14.75
C ASP A 185 5.98 -13.42 -15.01
N VAL A 186 6.63 -12.91 -13.96
CA VAL A 186 7.88 -12.15 -14.11
C VAL A 186 8.94 -13.13 -14.57
N PRO A 187 9.61 -12.90 -15.71
CA PRO A 187 10.64 -13.80 -16.16
C PRO A 187 11.83 -13.69 -15.20
N LEU A 188 11.91 -14.65 -14.28
CA LEU A 188 12.96 -14.75 -13.27
C LEU A 188 14.23 -15.26 -13.93
N TYR A 189 14.87 -14.41 -14.73
CA TYR A 189 16.21 -14.66 -15.21
C TYR A 189 17.16 -14.81 -14.00
N SER A 190 18.29 -15.51 -14.19
CA SER A 190 19.24 -15.79 -13.10
C SER A 190 19.69 -14.50 -12.42
N ALA A 191 20.27 -14.61 -11.21
CA ALA A 191 20.80 -13.46 -10.46
C ALA A 191 21.93 -12.69 -11.19
N ASP A 192 22.26 -13.12 -12.40
CA ASP A 192 23.35 -12.63 -13.25
C ASP A 192 22.87 -11.65 -14.33
N LYS A 193 21.56 -11.35 -14.38
CA LYS A 193 21.06 -10.33 -15.30
C LYS A 193 21.59 -8.95 -14.87
N PRO A 194 22.35 -8.24 -15.73
CA PRO A 194 22.93 -6.95 -15.36
C PRO A 194 21.84 -5.89 -15.21
N LEU A 195 22.11 -4.86 -14.41
CA LEU A 195 21.15 -3.80 -14.04
C LEU A 195 20.54 -3.13 -15.29
N GLU A 196 21.35 -2.87 -16.33
CA GLU A 196 20.91 -2.22 -17.56
C GLU A 196 19.81 -3.03 -18.27
N LYS A 197 19.90 -4.37 -18.21
CA LYS A 197 18.89 -5.25 -18.79
C LYS A 197 17.63 -5.33 -17.93
N VAL A 198 17.75 -5.20 -16.60
CA VAL A 198 16.58 -5.08 -15.71
C VAL A 198 15.85 -3.75 -15.92
N LEU A 199 16.59 -2.67 -16.15
CA LEU A 199 16.04 -1.35 -16.46
C LEU A 199 15.37 -1.30 -17.84
N ALA A 200 15.92 -2.01 -18.84
CA ALA A 200 15.31 -2.17 -20.16
C ALA A 200 13.95 -2.90 -20.09
N ASP A 201 13.83 -3.85 -19.18
CA ASP A 201 12.61 -4.66 -18.99
C ASP A 201 11.62 -4.05 -17.99
N ARG A 202 11.93 -2.88 -17.41
CA ARG A 202 11.13 -2.21 -16.37
C ARG A 202 9.65 -2.12 -16.70
N ASN A 203 9.30 -1.66 -17.91
CA ASN A 203 7.90 -1.51 -18.28
C ASN A 203 7.16 -2.86 -18.29
N MET A 204 7.82 -3.92 -18.74
CA MET A 204 7.28 -5.27 -18.73
C MET A 204 7.12 -5.77 -17.28
N ASN A 205 8.17 -5.66 -16.46
CA ASN A 205 8.15 -6.12 -15.06
C ASN A 205 7.06 -5.42 -14.25
N MET A 206 6.97 -4.09 -14.36
CA MET A 206 5.96 -3.29 -13.66
C MET A 206 4.55 -3.60 -14.18
N SER A 207 4.38 -3.80 -15.49
CA SER A 207 3.09 -4.20 -16.05
C SER A 207 2.63 -5.55 -15.51
N ILE A 208 3.51 -6.55 -15.49
CA ILE A 208 3.23 -7.88 -14.94
C ILE A 208 2.81 -7.77 -13.47
N ALA A 209 3.60 -7.05 -12.67
CA ALA A 209 3.32 -6.87 -11.25
C ALA A 209 1.96 -6.20 -11.00
N PHE A 210 1.68 -5.14 -11.77
CA PHE A 210 0.40 -4.44 -11.71
C PHE A 210 -0.76 -5.40 -11.98
N ARG A 211 -0.66 -6.29 -12.99
CA ARG A 211 -1.71 -7.28 -13.30
C ARG A 211 -1.84 -8.34 -12.20
N GLY A 212 -0.70 -8.86 -11.73
CA GLY A 212 -0.64 -9.91 -10.73
C GLY A 212 -1.18 -9.47 -9.36
N TRP A 213 -1.24 -8.16 -9.08
CA TRP A 213 -1.91 -7.65 -7.88
C TRP A 213 -3.39 -8.06 -7.84
N PHE A 214 -4.07 -8.05 -8.99
CA PHE A 214 -5.48 -8.40 -9.11
C PHE A 214 -5.76 -9.91 -9.02
N ASP A 215 -4.72 -10.76 -8.98
CA ASP A 215 -4.87 -12.20 -8.71
C ASP A 215 -4.98 -12.50 -7.21
N GLN A 216 -4.74 -11.53 -6.34
CA GLN A 216 -4.78 -11.68 -4.89
C GLN A 216 -6.17 -11.38 -4.33
N GLN A 217 -7.14 -12.26 -4.57
CA GLN A 217 -8.56 -11.98 -4.29
C GLN A 217 -8.85 -11.54 -2.84
N ASP A 218 -8.18 -12.14 -1.85
CA ASP A 218 -8.30 -11.76 -0.44
C ASP A 218 -7.85 -10.32 -0.21
N LEU A 219 -6.72 -9.94 -0.80
CA LEU A 219 -6.17 -8.58 -0.69
C LEU A 219 -7.06 -7.56 -1.40
N VAL A 220 -7.49 -7.85 -2.64
CA VAL A 220 -8.37 -6.95 -3.38
C VAL A 220 -9.69 -6.75 -2.64
N SER A 221 -10.23 -7.80 -2.01
CA SER A 221 -11.46 -7.72 -1.22
C SER A 221 -11.28 -6.91 0.07
N ALA A 222 -10.16 -7.10 0.78
CA ALA A 222 -9.85 -6.31 1.97
C ALA A 222 -9.74 -4.81 1.67
N TYR A 223 -9.08 -4.45 0.58
CA TYR A 223 -8.97 -3.05 0.15
C TYR A 223 -10.29 -2.47 -0.35
N GLU A 224 -11.08 -3.22 -1.10
CA GLU A 224 -12.44 -2.77 -1.48
C GLU A 224 -13.32 -2.56 -0.26
N HIS A 225 -13.25 -3.45 0.73
CA HIS A 225 -13.98 -3.26 1.97
C HIS A 225 -13.58 -1.94 2.63
N GLY A 226 -12.27 -1.71 2.75
CA GLY A 226 -11.75 -0.52 3.40
C GLY A 226 -12.07 0.78 2.67
N TYR A 227 -11.72 0.88 1.40
CA TYR A 227 -11.82 2.13 0.63
C TYR A 227 -13.26 2.50 0.24
N LEU A 228 -14.18 1.54 0.31
CA LEU A 228 -15.50 1.71 -0.27
C LEU A 228 -16.60 1.18 0.64
N LYS A 229 -16.64 -0.12 0.90
CA LYS A 229 -17.77 -0.74 1.61
C LYS A 229 -17.98 -0.15 3.02
N ALA A 230 -16.93 -0.04 3.82
CA ALA A 230 -16.99 0.52 5.17
C ALA A 230 -17.52 1.97 5.17
N HIS A 231 -17.15 2.76 4.15
CA HIS A 231 -17.67 4.12 4.00
C HIS A 231 -19.15 4.14 3.61
N LEU A 232 -19.58 3.23 2.72
CA LEU A 232 -20.99 3.08 2.35
C LEU A 232 -21.85 2.62 3.54
N GLU A 233 -21.34 1.71 4.38
CA GLU A 233 -22.06 1.18 5.54
C GLU A 233 -22.07 2.12 6.76
N SER A 234 -21.20 3.12 6.81
CA SER A 234 -21.11 4.00 7.99
C SER A 234 -22.33 4.90 8.25
N VAL A 235 -23.32 4.91 7.34
CA VAL A 235 -24.64 5.55 7.57
C VAL A 235 -25.57 4.66 8.40
N ASP A 236 -25.28 3.37 8.48
CA ASP A 236 -26.12 2.39 9.17
C ASP A 236 -26.10 2.65 10.68
N GLY A 237 -27.29 2.68 11.29
CA GLY A 237 -27.46 2.96 12.72
C GLY A 237 -27.25 4.43 13.14
N LYS A 238 -27.04 5.35 12.18
CA LYS A 238 -26.88 6.79 12.42
C LYS A 238 -28.20 7.54 12.39
N ASP A 239 -28.29 8.65 13.12
CA ASP A 239 -29.45 9.53 13.04
C ASP A 239 -29.44 10.35 11.73
N GLU A 240 -30.52 11.07 11.46
CA GLU A 240 -30.67 11.84 10.22
C GLU A 240 -29.61 12.95 10.08
N THR A 241 -29.26 13.63 11.17
CA THR A 241 -28.28 14.73 11.14
C THR A 241 -26.89 14.18 10.83
N GLU A 242 -26.50 13.09 11.48
CA GLU A 242 -25.24 12.38 11.20
C GLU A 242 -25.19 11.87 9.75
N GLN A 243 -26.30 11.31 9.24
CA GLN A 243 -26.38 10.83 7.86
C GLN A 243 -26.20 11.96 6.86
N LEU A 244 -26.85 13.12 7.07
CA LEU A 244 -26.69 14.29 6.20
C LEU A 244 -25.24 14.78 6.18
N HIS A 245 -24.56 14.78 7.33
CA HIS A 245 -23.14 15.12 7.40
C HIS A 245 -22.27 14.14 6.59
N ILE A 246 -22.53 12.85 6.74
CA ILE A 246 -21.84 11.79 5.99
C ILE A 246 -22.04 11.97 4.48
N PHE A 247 -23.27 12.24 4.02
CA PHE A 247 -23.54 12.45 2.60
C PHE A 247 -22.82 13.68 2.03
N ALA A 248 -22.66 14.74 2.82
CA ALA A 248 -21.92 15.92 2.41
C ALA A 248 -20.41 15.63 2.26
N GLN A 249 -19.84 14.80 3.12
CA GLN A 249 -18.43 14.39 3.05
C GLN A 249 -18.16 13.38 1.93
N ARG A 250 -19.18 12.67 1.44
CA ARG A 250 -19.06 11.60 0.45
C ARG A 250 -19.93 11.89 -0.77
N PRO A 251 -19.52 12.86 -1.61
CA PRO A 251 -20.34 13.34 -2.69
C PRO A 251 -20.53 12.33 -3.82
N PHE A 252 -19.52 11.47 -4.09
CA PHE A 252 -19.49 10.57 -5.26
C PHE A 252 -19.81 11.30 -6.59
N ARG A 253 -19.03 12.35 -6.93
CA ARG A 253 -19.32 13.24 -8.08
C ARG A 253 -18.24 13.24 -9.16
N GLY A 254 -17.00 12.92 -8.83
CA GLY A 254 -15.92 12.84 -9.80
C GLY A 254 -16.07 11.62 -10.72
N HIS A 255 -15.53 11.69 -11.92
CA HIS A 255 -15.47 10.55 -12.85
C HIS A 255 -14.10 10.50 -13.51
N MET A 256 -13.55 9.30 -13.69
CA MET A 256 -12.37 9.09 -14.51
C MET A 256 -12.51 7.82 -15.36
N THR A 257 -12.06 7.90 -16.60
CA THR A 257 -11.93 6.73 -17.48
C THR A 257 -10.72 5.87 -17.05
N SER A 258 -10.73 4.61 -17.46
CA SER A 258 -9.58 3.70 -17.33
C SER A 258 -8.28 4.34 -17.83
N GLU A 259 -8.33 4.98 -19.00
CA GLU A 259 -7.19 5.68 -19.59
C GLU A 259 -6.66 6.84 -18.72
N GLN A 260 -7.56 7.66 -18.17
CA GLN A 260 -7.18 8.77 -17.28
C GLN A 260 -6.49 8.24 -16.01
N ILE A 261 -7.06 7.20 -15.40
CA ILE A 261 -6.49 6.57 -14.20
C ILE A 261 -5.10 5.98 -14.52
N VAL A 262 -4.99 5.20 -15.60
CA VAL A 262 -3.73 4.57 -15.99
C VAL A 262 -2.64 5.61 -16.28
N LYS A 263 -2.95 6.68 -17.02
CA LYS A 263 -2.00 7.75 -17.30
C LYS A 263 -1.56 8.50 -16.03
N GLN A 264 -2.45 8.72 -15.08
CA GLN A 264 -2.13 9.45 -13.85
C GLN A 264 -1.37 8.59 -12.83
N VAL A 265 -1.66 7.28 -12.77
CA VAL A 265 -1.13 6.39 -11.74
C VAL A 265 0.15 5.68 -12.20
N CYS A 266 0.16 5.14 -13.42
CA CYS A 266 1.10 4.08 -13.85
C CYS A 266 2.36 4.63 -14.52
N GLU A 267 3.04 5.57 -13.85
CA GLU A 267 4.26 6.20 -14.37
C GLU A 267 5.55 5.55 -13.86
N THR A 268 6.57 5.49 -14.72
CA THR A 268 7.95 5.15 -14.35
C THR A 268 8.68 6.34 -13.69
N GLU A 269 9.92 6.15 -13.26
CA GLU A 269 10.78 7.22 -12.74
C GLU A 269 11.08 8.34 -13.77
N ASN A 270 10.89 8.06 -15.06
CA ASN A 270 11.08 9.02 -16.15
C ASN A 270 9.80 9.77 -16.54
N GLY A 271 8.67 9.47 -15.88
CA GLY A 271 7.35 10.06 -16.22
C GLY A 271 6.62 9.35 -17.36
N ASP A 272 7.20 8.31 -17.96
CA ASP A 272 6.53 7.51 -18.99
C ASP A 272 5.51 6.54 -18.38
N CYS A 273 4.35 6.38 -19.00
CA CYS A 273 3.37 5.36 -18.61
C CYS A 273 3.83 3.95 -19.02
N TYR A 274 4.03 3.05 -18.05
CA TYR A 274 4.48 1.68 -18.35
C TYR A 274 3.37 0.77 -18.91
N LEU A 275 2.11 1.20 -18.82
CA LEU A 275 0.93 0.54 -19.41
C LEU A 275 0.47 1.19 -20.72
N LYS A 276 1.31 1.98 -21.39
CA LYS A 276 0.95 2.74 -22.60
C LYS A 276 0.34 1.91 -23.75
N THR A 277 0.60 0.61 -23.80
CA THR A 277 0.06 -0.29 -24.83
C THR A 277 -1.33 -0.85 -24.50
N ASP A 278 -1.83 -0.61 -23.27
CA ASP A 278 -3.12 -1.10 -22.79
C ASP A 278 -3.72 -0.13 -21.75
N LEU A 279 -4.09 1.06 -22.23
CA LEU A 279 -4.66 2.13 -21.40
C LEU A 279 -6.06 1.80 -20.86
N HIS A 280 -6.73 0.81 -21.42
CA HIS A 280 -8.06 0.35 -21.02
C HIS A 280 -8.03 -0.83 -20.05
N VAL A 281 -6.86 -1.22 -19.54
CA VAL A 281 -6.73 -2.44 -18.73
C VAL A 281 -7.70 -2.51 -17.54
N LEU A 282 -8.03 -1.37 -16.91
CA LEU A 282 -8.94 -1.33 -15.76
C LEU A 282 -10.41 -1.56 -16.14
N ASP A 283 -10.74 -1.71 -17.42
CA ASP A 283 -12.06 -2.14 -17.88
C ASP A 283 -12.19 -3.67 -17.93
N ASN A 284 -11.08 -4.40 -17.76
CA ASN A 284 -11.10 -5.85 -17.65
C ASN A 284 -11.97 -6.30 -16.45
N PRO A 285 -12.89 -7.28 -16.62
CA PRO A 285 -13.74 -7.77 -15.53
C PRO A 285 -13.02 -8.20 -14.26
N LYS A 286 -11.82 -8.75 -14.38
CA LYS A 286 -10.98 -9.11 -13.23
C LYS A 286 -10.53 -7.88 -12.42
N MET A 287 -10.33 -6.75 -13.09
CA MET A 287 -9.80 -5.52 -12.48
C MET A 287 -10.89 -4.57 -11.99
N CYS A 288 -12.02 -4.49 -12.69
CA CYS A 288 -13.17 -3.66 -12.29
C CYS A 288 -14.28 -4.42 -11.57
N GLY A 289 -14.16 -5.75 -11.41
CA GLY A 289 -15.20 -6.55 -10.75
C GLY A 289 -15.42 -6.12 -9.29
N ILE A 290 -16.66 -6.00 -8.89
CA ILE A 290 -17.09 -5.50 -7.56
C ILE A 290 -17.78 -6.61 -6.78
N ALA A 291 -17.56 -6.69 -5.48
CA ALA A 291 -18.20 -7.70 -4.63
C ALA A 291 -19.71 -7.44 -4.52
N TYR A 292 -20.49 -8.51 -4.37
CA TYR A 292 -21.95 -8.41 -4.22
C TYR A 292 -22.34 -7.55 -3.02
N GLU A 293 -21.65 -7.74 -1.90
CA GLU A 293 -21.89 -7.04 -0.64
C GLU A 293 -21.60 -5.54 -0.76
N THR A 294 -20.62 -5.16 -1.58
CA THR A 294 -20.32 -3.75 -1.85
C THR A 294 -21.38 -3.11 -2.74
N LYS A 295 -21.88 -3.84 -3.75
CA LYS A 295 -23.02 -3.39 -4.57
C LYS A 295 -24.27 -3.16 -3.71
N ASP A 296 -24.59 -4.12 -2.85
CA ASP A 296 -25.73 -4.05 -1.93
C ASP A 296 -25.59 -2.88 -0.93
N ALA A 297 -24.39 -2.67 -0.37
CA ALA A 297 -24.11 -1.49 0.46
C ALA A 297 -24.29 -0.17 -0.31
N ALA A 298 -23.84 -0.11 -1.57
CA ALA A 298 -24.02 1.07 -2.42
C ALA A 298 -25.51 1.35 -2.69
N ASP A 299 -26.29 0.32 -3.01
CA ASP A 299 -27.73 0.45 -3.24
C ASP A 299 -28.45 1.01 -2.00
N ARG A 300 -28.15 0.50 -0.80
CA ARG A 300 -28.70 1.04 0.45
C ARG A 300 -28.29 2.49 0.69
N PHE A 301 -27.00 2.80 0.55
CA PHE A 301 -26.46 4.14 0.77
C PHE A 301 -27.13 5.16 -0.15
N PHE A 302 -27.19 4.91 -1.46
CA PHE A 302 -27.76 5.85 -2.43
C PHE A 302 -29.28 5.92 -2.36
N GLN A 303 -29.97 4.83 -2.00
CA GLN A 303 -31.41 4.88 -1.70
C GLN A 303 -31.71 5.78 -0.51
N ARG A 304 -30.92 5.66 0.56
CA ARG A 304 -31.08 6.50 1.76
C ARG A 304 -30.78 7.98 1.45
N ARG A 305 -29.69 8.24 0.72
CA ARG A 305 -29.31 9.60 0.29
C ARG A 305 -30.42 10.25 -0.55
N LEU A 306 -30.95 9.53 -1.54
CA LEU A 306 -32.05 10.03 -2.38
C LEU A 306 -33.26 10.42 -1.53
N LYS A 307 -33.65 9.57 -0.56
CA LYS A 307 -34.82 9.83 0.30
C LYS A 307 -34.67 11.08 1.16
N LEU A 308 -33.46 11.37 1.66
CA LEU A 308 -33.22 12.46 2.61
C LEU A 308 -32.78 13.77 1.95
N THR A 309 -32.21 13.71 0.75
CA THR A 309 -31.56 14.88 0.13
C THR A 309 -32.03 15.17 -1.30
N GLU A 310 -32.84 14.29 -1.88
CA GLU A 310 -33.24 14.31 -3.30
C GLU A 310 -32.06 14.25 -4.29
N GLN A 311 -30.83 14.01 -3.80
CA GLN A 311 -29.66 13.88 -4.66
C GLN A 311 -29.73 12.60 -5.49
N THR A 312 -29.33 12.72 -6.76
CA THR A 312 -29.28 11.58 -7.68
C THR A 312 -28.35 10.48 -7.17
N LYS A 313 -28.75 9.24 -7.46
CA LYS A 313 -27.94 8.06 -7.18
C LYS A 313 -26.78 8.02 -8.17
N ASP A 314 -25.66 7.49 -7.71
CA ASP A 314 -24.64 6.98 -8.62
C ASP A 314 -25.12 5.62 -9.16
N TYR A 315 -24.96 5.40 -10.46
CA TYR A 315 -25.33 4.18 -11.16
C TYR A 315 -24.13 3.49 -11.81
N SER A 316 -22.93 4.06 -11.69
CA SER A 316 -21.69 3.60 -12.35
C SER A 316 -21.31 2.16 -12.02
N TYR A 317 -21.69 1.67 -10.82
CA TYR A 317 -21.36 0.33 -10.34
C TYR A 317 -22.34 -0.77 -10.78
N GLN A 318 -23.50 -0.42 -11.32
CA GLN A 318 -24.54 -1.41 -11.63
C GLN A 318 -24.12 -2.37 -12.75
N GLN A 319 -23.41 -1.84 -13.75
CA GLN A 319 -22.93 -2.60 -14.90
C GLN A 319 -21.56 -3.26 -14.67
N LEU A 320 -20.92 -3.02 -13.51
CA LEU A 320 -19.65 -3.67 -13.22
C LEU A 320 -19.84 -5.17 -13.04
N PRO A 321 -18.90 -6.01 -13.53
CA PRO A 321 -18.95 -7.45 -13.31
C PRO A 321 -18.98 -7.77 -11.82
N SER A 322 -19.81 -8.75 -11.43
CA SER A 322 -19.82 -9.22 -10.05
C SER A 322 -18.61 -10.11 -9.81
N ARG A 323 -17.86 -9.85 -8.73
CA ARG A 323 -16.86 -10.78 -8.20
C ARG A 323 -17.56 -11.72 -7.22
N GLY A 324 -17.30 -13.03 -7.34
CA GLY A 324 -17.85 -14.04 -6.43
C GLY A 324 -17.52 -13.73 -4.97
N SER A 325 -18.45 -14.06 -4.06
CA SER A 325 -18.28 -13.87 -2.62
C SER A 325 -17.15 -14.77 -2.10
N LEU A 326 -16.45 -14.31 -1.06
CA LEU A 326 -15.42 -15.07 -0.35
C LEU A 326 -15.97 -16.30 0.40
N SER A 327 -17.28 -16.54 0.40
CA SER A 327 -17.90 -17.72 1.04
C SER A 327 -17.50 -19.06 0.41
N ASP A 328 -16.98 -19.07 -0.83
CA ASP A 328 -16.62 -20.29 -1.56
C ASP A 328 -15.11 -20.62 -1.53
N CYS A 329 -14.28 -19.81 -0.87
CA CYS A 329 -12.87 -20.15 -0.64
C CYS A 329 -12.68 -20.76 0.76
N SER A 330 -12.48 -22.07 0.77
CA SER A 330 -12.03 -22.81 1.95
C SER A 330 -10.73 -22.22 2.50
N ARG A 331 -10.79 -21.70 3.73
CA ARG A 331 -9.67 -21.47 4.67
C ARG A 331 -8.30 -21.19 4.03
N SER A 332 -8.08 -19.96 3.57
CA SER A 332 -6.73 -19.37 3.49
C SER A 332 -6.59 -18.23 4.49
N SER A 333 -6.63 -18.57 5.77
CA SER A 333 -6.11 -17.70 6.82
C SER A 333 -4.58 -17.68 6.72
N ASP A 334 -3.98 -16.76 5.94
CA ASP A 334 -2.57 -16.39 6.16
C ASP A 334 -2.04 -15.14 5.41
N CYS A 335 -2.88 -14.17 5.05
CA CYS A 335 -2.39 -12.82 4.78
C CYS A 335 -2.18 -12.08 6.12
N GLY A 336 -1.21 -12.52 6.93
CA GLY A 336 -0.94 -11.88 8.20
C GLY A 336 -0.03 -12.57 9.21
N ARG A 337 0.53 -13.77 8.96
CA ARG A 337 1.50 -14.37 9.90
C ARG A 337 2.65 -15.12 9.25
N SER A 338 3.83 -14.51 9.38
CA SER A 338 4.94 -15.18 10.07
C SER A 338 5.43 -14.22 11.15
N PHE A 339 4.61 -14.07 12.20
CA PHE A 339 5.14 -13.64 13.49
C PHE A 339 5.99 -14.80 14.00
N ASP A 340 7.29 -14.57 14.13
CA ASP A 340 8.20 -15.52 14.77
C ASP A 340 7.66 -15.87 16.16
N LEU A 341 7.08 -17.07 16.30
CA LEU A 341 6.42 -17.57 17.51
C LEU A 341 7.34 -17.49 18.74
N LYS A 342 8.66 -17.47 18.54
CA LYS A 342 9.65 -17.28 19.60
C LYS A 342 9.65 -15.85 20.16
N LYS A 343 9.34 -14.83 19.35
CA LYS A 343 9.20 -13.43 19.78
C LYS A 343 7.87 -13.16 20.48
N THR A 344 6.79 -13.84 20.11
CA THR A 344 5.49 -13.75 20.81
C THR A 344 5.57 -14.33 22.22
N ALA A 345 6.34 -15.41 22.40
CA ALA A 345 6.63 -15.94 23.73
C ALA A 345 7.41 -14.93 24.61
N LEU A 346 8.32 -14.16 24.01
CA LEU A 346 9.04 -13.08 24.72
C LEU A 346 8.10 -11.91 25.08
N LEU A 347 7.22 -11.51 24.17
CA LEU A 347 6.20 -10.49 24.43
C LEU A 347 5.26 -10.90 25.57
N ASN A 348 4.75 -12.13 25.56
CA ASN A 348 3.90 -12.64 26.64
C ASN A 348 4.64 -12.70 27.99
N LYS A 349 5.94 -13.05 27.99
CA LYS A 349 6.76 -13.04 29.21
C LYS A 349 7.00 -11.64 29.77
N ILE A 350 7.19 -10.65 28.89
CA ILE A 350 7.39 -9.24 29.29
C ILE A 350 6.07 -8.65 29.84
N TYR A 351 4.94 -8.97 29.23
CA TYR A 351 3.62 -8.54 29.71
C TYR A 351 3.25 -9.19 31.05
N GLN A 352 3.55 -10.48 31.26
CA GLN A 352 3.24 -11.16 32.53
C GLN A 352 4.17 -10.78 33.69
N ASN A 353 5.41 -10.37 33.42
CA ASN A 353 6.36 -9.96 34.45
C ASN A 353 6.19 -8.51 34.95
N LYS A 354 5.26 -7.73 34.38
CA LYS A 354 4.89 -6.38 34.88
C LYS A 354 3.56 -6.33 35.63
N ALA A 355 2.83 -7.44 35.68
CA ALA A 355 1.61 -7.60 36.47
C ALA A 355 1.88 -8.19 37.87
N ARG A 356 3.16 -8.24 38.27
CA ARG A 356 3.67 -8.46 39.63
C ARG A 356 4.65 -7.34 39.93
#